data_AF-A0A833QJR2-F1
#
_entry.id   AF-A0A833QJR2-F1
#
_cell.length_a   1.000
_cell.length_b   1.000
_cell.length_c   1.000
_cell.angle_alpha   90.00
_cell.angle_beta   90.00
_cell.angle_gamma   90.00
#
_symmetry.space_group_name_H-M   'P 1'
#
loop_
_entity.id
_entity.type
_entity.pdbx_description
1 polymer ?
#
loop_
_entity_poly.entity_id
_entity_poly.type
_entity_poly.pdbx_seq_one_letter_code
_entity_poly.pdbx_strand_id
1 'polypeptide(L)'
;MKPFFLVALILAILLAFGTANAVQFQAFNYANGTAGGTRFDSQIGVRYTKQVMSTSTNFIWKTFNQKPADRKNVPLVIVAVEPDDYVAYMSNNAIHVSASYILRIIPAM
;
A
#
# COMPACT_ATOMS: atom_id res chain seq x y z
N MET A 1 -6.60 42.09 -18.57
CA MET A 1 -6.60 40.73 -19.15
C MET A 1 -8.06 40.32 -19.36
N LYS A 2 -8.44 39.87 -20.56
CA LYS A 2 -9.85 39.63 -20.91
C LYS A 2 -10.42 38.47 -20.07
N PRO A 3 -11.65 38.55 -19.54
CA PRO A 3 -12.23 37.57 -18.63
C PRO A 3 -12.27 36.14 -19.21
N PHE A 4 -12.41 36.03 -20.53
CA PHE A 4 -12.32 34.75 -21.27
C PHE A 4 -10.98 34.02 -21.07
N PHE A 5 -9.87 34.75 -20.97
CA PHE A 5 -8.55 34.15 -20.78
C PHE A 5 -8.40 33.55 -19.37
N LEU A 6 -8.99 34.19 -18.36
CA LEU A 6 -9.00 33.71 -16.98
C LEU A 6 -9.86 32.45 -16.84
N VAL A 7 -11.03 32.42 -17.47
CA VAL A 7 -11.93 31.26 -17.46
C VAL A 7 -11.29 30.06 -18.16
N ALA A 8 -10.67 30.27 -19.32
CA ALA A 8 -9.95 29.21 -20.05
C ALA A 8 -8.76 28.66 -19.24
N LEU A 9 -8.03 29.53 -18.54
CA LEU A 9 -6.91 29.11 -17.69
C LEU A 9 -7.39 28.28 -16.48
N ILE A 10 -8.50 28.66 -15.84
CA ILE A 10 -9.09 27.91 -14.74
C ILE A 10 -9.55 26.53 -15.21
N LEU A 11 -10.24 26.44 -16.36
CA LEU A 11 -10.65 25.16 -16.95
C LEU A 11 -9.45 24.27 -17.30
N ALA A 12 -8.37 24.84 -17.85
CA ALA A 12 -7.15 24.09 -18.14
C ALA A 12 -6.46 23.56 -16.87
N ILE A 13 -6.46 24.34 -15.79
CA ILE A 13 -5.94 23.93 -14.48
C ILE A 13 -6.78 22.79 -13.88
N LEU A 14 -8.12 22.89 -13.92
CA LEU A 14 -9.02 21.83 -13.47
C LEU A 14 -8.85 20.51 -14.25
N LEU A 15 -8.61 20.59 -15.56
CA LEU A 15 -8.33 19.43 -16.41
C LEU A 15 -6.93 18.84 -16.17
N ALA A 16 -5.98 19.65 -15.68
CA ALA A 16 -4.61 19.22 -15.37
C ALA A 16 -4.49 18.54 -14.00
N PHE A 17 -5.45 18.75 -13.09
CA PHE A 17 -5.56 17.97 -11.85
C PHE A 17 -6.14 16.58 -12.15
N GLY A 18 -5.35 15.76 -12.84
CA GLY A 18 -5.56 14.32 -12.83
C GLY A 18 -5.57 13.86 -11.37
N THR A 19 -6.59 13.11 -10.99
CA THR A 19 -6.74 12.52 -9.64
C THR A 19 -5.69 11.44 -9.43
N ALA A 20 -4.43 11.84 -9.29
CA ALA A 20 -3.37 10.98 -8.77
C ALA A 20 -3.60 10.81 -7.26
N ASN A 21 -4.65 10.07 -6.90
CA ASN A 21 -4.83 9.63 -5.53
C ASN A 21 -3.67 8.66 -5.23
N ALA A 22 -2.65 9.15 -4.53
CA ALA A 22 -1.60 8.30 -4.02
C ALA A 22 -2.25 7.25 -3.10
N VAL A 23 -1.97 5.97 -3.38
CA VAL A 23 -2.46 4.87 -2.53
C VAL A 23 -1.90 5.05 -1.13
N GLN A 24 -2.79 5.09 -0.14
CA GLN A 24 -2.40 5.12 1.26
C GLN A 24 -2.15 3.70 1.75
N PHE A 25 -1.12 3.55 2.59
CA PHE A 25 -0.76 2.26 3.18
C PHE A 25 -0.84 2.31 4.70
N GLN A 26 -1.52 1.33 5.28
CA GLN A 26 -1.53 1.08 6.71
C GLN A 26 -1.07 -0.34 6.97
N ALA A 27 -0.46 -0.56 8.14
CA ALA A 27 -0.10 -1.90 8.59
C ALA A 27 -0.38 -2.02 10.08
N PHE A 28 -0.91 -3.17 10.49
CA PHE A 28 -1.31 -3.47 11.86
C PHE A 28 -0.80 -4.84 12.27
N ASN A 29 -0.41 -4.95 13.53
CA ASN A 29 -0.13 -6.22 14.18
C ASN A 29 -1.31 -6.62 15.07
N TYR A 30 -2.11 -7.56 14.59
CA TYR A 30 -3.19 -8.18 15.37
C TYR A 30 -2.75 -9.46 16.08
N ALA A 31 -1.52 -9.92 15.84
CA ALA A 31 -0.94 -11.12 16.43
C ALA A 31 -0.14 -10.84 17.71
N ASN A 32 -0.56 -9.84 18.50
CA ASN A 32 0.09 -9.48 19.76
C ASN A 32 0.12 -10.68 20.72
N GLY A 33 1.27 -10.91 21.37
CA GLY A 33 1.47 -12.06 22.26
C GLY A 33 1.92 -13.35 21.55
N THR A 34 1.94 -13.38 20.22
CA THR A 34 2.57 -14.49 19.47
C THR A 34 4.04 -14.18 19.19
N ALA A 35 4.88 -15.22 19.11
CA ALA A 35 6.30 -15.05 18.74
C ALA A 35 6.47 -14.41 17.35
N GLY A 36 5.57 -14.70 16.41
CA GLY A 36 5.54 -14.09 15.09
C GLY A 36 5.19 -12.59 15.13
N GLY A 37 4.19 -12.21 15.93
CA GLY A 37 3.85 -10.80 16.16
C GLY A 37 4.98 -10.04 16.83
N THR A 38 5.61 -10.61 17.86
CA THR A 38 6.80 -10.03 18.50
C THR A 38 7.94 -9.83 17.50
N ARG A 39 8.16 -10.81 16.61
CA ARG A 39 9.16 -10.70 15.56
C ARG A 39 8.81 -9.61 14.55
N PHE A 40 7.55 -9.50 14.15
CA PHE A 40 7.10 -8.42 13.28
C PHE A 40 7.43 -7.06 13.89
N ASP A 41 7.05 -6.81 15.14
CA ASP A 41 7.29 -5.50 15.77
C ASP A 41 8.77 -5.19 15.99
N SER A 42 9.58 -6.19 16.34
CA SER A 42 11.00 -5.99 16.68
C SER A 42 11.95 -5.97 15.49
N GLN A 43 11.65 -6.68 14.40
CA GLN A 43 12.59 -6.87 13.28
C GLN A 43 12.10 -6.32 11.95
N ILE A 44 10.77 -6.23 11.72
CA ILE A 44 10.20 -5.81 10.44
C ILE A 44 9.59 -4.42 10.59
N GLY A 45 8.54 -4.32 11.39
CA GLY A 45 7.88 -3.09 11.77
C GLY A 45 6.94 -2.51 10.71
N VAL A 46 5.99 -1.72 11.20
CA VAL A 46 4.97 -1.03 10.38
C VAL A 46 5.61 -0.10 9.34
N ARG A 47 6.68 0.62 9.71
CA ARG A 47 7.34 1.59 8.81
C ARG A 47 7.92 0.91 7.58
N TYR A 48 8.72 -0.14 7.77
CA TYR A 48 9.32 -0.89 6.67
C TYR A 48 8.24 -1.55 5.80
N THR A 49 7.20 -2.12 6.42
CA THR A 49 6.07 -2.72 5.70
C THR A 49 5.42 -1.72 4.76
N LYS A 50 5.11 -0.51 5.22
CA LYS A 50 4.56 0.57 4.38
C LYS A 50 5.50 0.99 3.26
N GLN A 51 6.81 1.03 3.52
CA GLN A 51 7.82 1.33 2.50
C GLN A 51 7.83 0.25 1.40
N VAL A 52 7.89 -1.02 1.77
CA VAL A 52 7.84 -2.15 0.83
C VAL A 52 6.54 -2.12 0.02
N MET A 53 5.39 -1.85 0.66
CA MET A 53 4.11 -1.72 -0.04
C MET A 53 4.15 -0.61 -1.10
N SER A 54 4.65 0.58 -0.76
CA SER A 54 4.80 1.67 -1.71
C SER A 54 5.75 1.32 -2.86
N THR A 55 6.91 0.73 -2.56
CA THR A 55 7.87 0.30 -3.57
C THR A 55 7.30 -0.78 -4.48
N SER A 56 6.60 -1.77 -3.94
CA SER A 56 5.95 -2.85 -4.70
C SER A 56 4.83 -2.32 -5.60
N THR A 57 3.99 -1.40 -5.12
CA THR A 57 2.97 -0.75 -5.95
C THR A 57 3.59 0.01 -7.12
N ASN A 58 4.66 0.78 -6.87
CA ASN A 58 5.38 1.48 -7.93
C ASN A 58 6.07 0.51 -8.92
N PHE A 59 6.61 -0.59 -8.42
CA PHE A 59 7.18 -1.65 -9.24
C PHE A 59 6.13 -2.24 -10.18
N ILE A 60 4.95 -2.62 -9.66
CA ILE A 60 3.83 -3.15 -10.45
C ILE A 60 3.40 -2.15 -11.52
N TRP A 61 3.18 -0.88 -11.16
CA TRP A 61 2.78 0.15 -12.13
C TRP A 61 3.81 0.33 -13.25
N LYS A 62 5.11 0.29 -12.93
CA LYS A 62 6.18 0.38 -13.94
C LYS A 62 6.24 -0.87 -14.81
N THR A 63 6.23 -2.06 -14.21
CA THR A 63 6.32 -3.35 -14.91
C THR A 63 5.20 -3.52 -15.92
N PHE A 64 3.98 -3.12 -15.58
CA PHE A 64 2.82 -3.23 -16.47
C PHE A 64 2.50 -1.93 -17.24
N ASN A 65 3.38 -0.92 -17.16
CA ASN A 65 3.19 0.38 -17.81
C ASN A 65 1.81 1.04 -17.54
N GLN A 66 1.31 0.95 -16.30
CA GLN A 66 -0.01 1.45 -15.93
C GLN A 66 -0.01 2.97 -15.73
N LYS A 67 -0.74 3.67 -16.59
CA LYS A 67 -1.05 5.10 -16.42
C LYS A 67 -2.09 5.27 -15.30
N PRO A 68 -2.25 6.47 -14.71
CA PRO A 68 -3.22 6.70 -13.64
C PRO A 68 -4.63 6.18 -13.95
N ALA A 69 -5.10 6.29 -15.20
CA ALA A 69 -6.40 5.80 -15.64
C ALA A 69 -6.53 4.27 -15.68
N ASP A 70 -5.42 3.54 -15.78
CA ASP A 70 -5.40 2.07 -15.85
C ASP A 70 -5.38 1.43 -14.44
N ARG A 71 -5.08 2.23 -13.41
CA ARG A 71 -4.92 1.74 -12.04
C ARG A 71 -6.28 1.48 -11.42
N LYS A 72 -6.41 0.34 -10.74
CA LYS A 72 -7.58 0.06 -9.91
C LYS A 72 -7.72 1.17 -8.85
N ASN A 73 -8.93 1.72 -8.72
CA ASN A 73 -9.22 2.77 -7.73
C ASN A 73 -9.30 2.18 -6.31
N VAL A 74 -8.15 1.99 -5.66
CA VAL A 74 -8.02 1.54 -4.28
C VAL A 74 -7.24 2.59 -3.49
N PRO A 75 -7.92 3.51 -2.79
CA PRO A 75 -7.25 4.62 -2.12
C PRO A 75 -6.51 4.20 -0.85
N LEU A 76 -6.84 3.06 -0.26
CA LEU A 76 -6.23 2.53 0.96
C LEU A 76 -5.98 1.04 0.82
N VAL A 77 -4.76 0.61 1.12
CA VAL A 77 -4.39 -0.80 1.28
C VAL A 77 -3.88 -1.03 2.70
N ILE A 78 -4.39 -2.10 3.33
CA ILE A 78 -4.04 -2.48 4.70
C ILE A 78 -3.20 -3.76 4.66
N VAL A 79 -2.16 -3.85 5.47
CA VAL A 79 -1.47 -5.12 5.78
C VAL A 79 -1.80 -5.49 7.22
N ALA A 80 -2.44 -6.63 7.43
CA ALA A 80 -2.81 -7.15 8.74
C ALA A 80 -1.97 -8.37 9.06
N VAL A 81 -1.14 -8.30 10.10
CA VAL A 81 -0.45 -9.47 10.65
C VAL A 81 -1.37 -10.16 11.63
N GLU A 82 -1.72 -11.41 11.35
CA GLU A 82 -2.76 -12.14 12.07
C GLU A 82 -2.22 -13.45 12.67
N PRO A 83 -2.80 -13.92 13.80
CA PRO A 83 -2.41 -15.16 14.46
C PRO A 83 -3.02 -16.41 13.77
N ASP A 84 -3.06 -16.41 12.44
CA ASP A 84 -3.71 -17.44 11.63
C ASP A 84 -2.69 -18.39 10.99
N ASP A 85 -3.14 -19.56 10.52
CA ASP A 85 -2.26 -20.61 9.96
C ASP A 85 -2.06 -20.55 8.44
N TYR A 86 -2.81 -19.70 7.72
CA TYR A 86 -2.62 -19.48 6.28
C TYR A 86 -1.37 -18.63 6.03
N VAL A 87 -0.62 -18.88 4.95
CA VAL A 87 0.60 -18.11 4.66
C VAL A 87 0.30 -16.61 4.50
N ALA A 88 -0.57 -16.29 3.54
CA ALA A 88 -1.12 -14.97 3.32
C ALA A 88 -2.33 -15.07 2.39
N TYR A 89 -3.26 -14.13 2.49
CA TYR A 89 -4.35 -13.97 1.53
C TYR A 89 -4.75 -12.50 1.40
N MET A 90 -5.59 -12.22 0.43
CA MET A 90 -6.14 -10.87 0.23
C MET A 90 -7.66 -10.93 0.27
N SER A 91 -8.26 -10.00 0.99
CA SER A 91 -9.71 -9.78 1.02
C SER A 91 -10.00 -8.28 0.98
N ASN A 92 -10.92 -7.86 0.12
CA ASN A 92 -11.24 -6.45 -0.13
C ASN A 92 -10.03 -5.60 -0.54
N ASN A 93 -9.48 -4.84 0.40
CA ASN A 93 -8.28 -4.02 0.23
C ASN A 93 -7.22 -4.32 1.31
N ALA A 94 -7.36 -5.46 2.00
CA ALA A 94 -6.48 -5.90 3.06
C ALA A 94 -5.70 -7.14 2.64
N ILE A 95 -4.40 -7.12 2.91
CA ILE A 95 -3.48 -8.24 2.79
C ILE A 95 -3.31 -8.80 4.20
N HIS A 96 -3.75 -10.03 4.40
CA HIS A 96 -3.65 -10.76 5.65
C HIS A 96 -2.41 -11.65 5.60
N VAL A 97 -1.52 -11.54 6.58
CA VAL A 97 -0.22 -12.23 6.63
C VAL A 97 -0.10 -12.96 7.96
N SER A 98 0.25 -14.24 7.93
CA SER A 98 0.39 -15.02 9.16
C SER A 98 1.64 -14.67 9.95
N ALA A 99 1.43 -14.42 11.24
CA ALA A 99 2.50 -14.31 12.23
C ALA A 99 3.30 -15.61 12.34
N SER A 100 2.66 -16.78 12.27
CA SER A 100 3.33 -18.08 12.28
C SER A 100 4.29 -18.24 11.11
N TYR A 101 3.95 -17.67 9.95
CA TYR A 101 4.85 -17.67 8.79
C TYR A 101 6.00 -16.67 8.94
N ILE A 102 5.72 -15.45 9.44
CA ILE A 102 6.76 -14.44 9.76
C ILE A 102 7.81 -15.02 10.72
N LEU A 103 7.39 -15.81 11.71
CA LEU A 103 8.30 -16.45 12.65
C LEU A 103 9.27 -17.42 11.96
N ARG A 104 8.84 -18.12 10.92
CA ARG A 104 9.60 -19.19 10.25
C ARG A 104 10.59 -18.69 9.20
N ILE A 105 10.42 -17.48 8.67
CA ILE A 105 11.33 -16.93 7.66
C ILE A 105 12.69 -16.65 8.31
N ILE A 106 13.74 -17.39 8.01
CA ILE A 106 15.09 -17.09 8.52
C ILE A 106 15.53 -15.73 7.92
N PRO A 107 16.10 -14.79 8.71
CA PRO A 107 16.63 -13.56 8.13
C PRO A 107 17.70 -13.93 7.10
N ALA A 108 17.63 -13.37 5.89
CA ALA A 108 18.77 -13.41 4.98
C ALA A 108 19.94 -12.69 5.68
N MET A 109 20.99 -13.44 6.00
CA MET A 109 22.27 -12.92 6.50
C MET A 109 23.02 -12.19 5.39
#